data_AF-A0A927YE91-F1
#
_entry.id   AF-A0A927YE91-F1
#
_cell.length_a   1.000
_cell.length_b   1.000
_cell.length_c   1.000
_cell.angle_alpha   90.00
_cell.angle_beta   90.00
_cell.angle_gamma   90.00
#
_symmetry.space_group_name_H-M   'P 1'
#
loop_
_entity.id
_entity.type
_entity.pdbx_description
1 polymer ?
#
loop_
_entity_poly.entity_id
_entity_poly.type
_entity_poly.pdbx_seq_one_letter_code
_entity_poly.pdbx_strand_id
1 'polypeptide(L)'
;MKSNESSENYLETILMLSKKLPVVRSVDIANELGYKKSSISIAMKNLREKKHIEVSSAGYITLTKSGREIAEMIYERHELISGWLTKIGVPEEIATEDACKIEHVISKESFEAIKQFINK
;
A
#
# COMPACT_ATOMS: atom_id res chain seq x y z
N MET A 1 6.19 8.07 -16.50
CA MET A 1 5.41 6.88 -16.06
C MET A 1 5.51 6.82 -14.53
N LYS A 2 4.43 7.16 -13.79
CA LYS A 2 4.38 7.28 -12.30
C LYS A 2 2.96 7.07 -11.71
N SER A 3 1.99 6.66 -12.53
CA SER A 3 0.55 6.69 -12.20
C SER A 3 0.10 5.57 -11.25
N ASN A 4 0.71 4.38 -11.33
CA ASN A 4 0.23 3.21 -10.58
C ASN A 4 0.82 3.14 -9.18
N GLU A 5 2.14 3.38 -9.04
CA GLU A 5 2.83 3.46 -7.74
C GLU A 5 2.08 4.37 -6.75
N SER A 6 1.72 5.59 -7.19
CA SER A 6 0.95 6.50 -6.33
C SER A 6 -0.44 5.95 -5.97
N SER A 7 -1.13 5.23 -6.86
CA SER A 7 -2.45 4.66 -6.59
C SER A 7 -2.38 3.46 -5.63
N GLU A 8 -1.37 2.61 -5.80
CA GLU A 8 -1.11 1.44 -4.97
C GLU A 8 -0.75 1.83 -3.53
N ASN A 9 0.12 2.83 -3.36
CA ASN A 9 0.46 3.41 -2.05
C ASN A 9 -0.78 3.83 -1.25
N TYR A 10 -1.74 4.50 -1.91
CA TYR A 10 -2.98 4.90 -1.23
C TYR A 10 -3.84 3.69 -0.81
N LEU A 11 -3.94 2.67 -1.65
CA LEU A 11 -4.75 1.48 -1.36
C LEU A 11 -4.13 0.67 -0.22
N GLU A 12 -2.81 0.49 -0.24
CA GLU A 12 -2.07 -0.14 0.85
C GLU A 12 -2.20 0.66 2.16
N THR A 13 -2.03 1.99 2.10
CA THR A 13 -2.20 2.85 3.28
C THR A 13 -3.60 2.72 3.88
N ILE A 14 -4.64 2.71 3.05
CA ILE A 14 -6.02 2.49 3.53
C ILE A 14 -6.15 1.11 4.19
N LEU A 15 -5.55 0.06 3.62
CA LEU A 15 -5.54 -1.27 4.22
C LEU A 15 -4.85 -1.26 5.59
N MET A 16 -3.65 -0.71 5.69
CA MET A 16 -2.89 -0.61 6.94
C MET A 16 -3.65 0.17 8.01
N LEU A 17 -4.19 1.33 7.66
CA LEU A 17 -4.98 2.15 8.58
C LEU A 17 -6.26 1.44 9.01
N SER A 18 -6.92 0.68 8.13
CA SER A 18 -8.13 -0.08 8.47
C SER A 18 -7.90 -1.20 9.50
N LYS A 19 -6.65 -1.69 9.62
CA LYS A 19 -6.24 -2.65 10.66
C LYS A 19 -5.99 -1.98 12.01
N LYS A 20 -5.63 -0.69 12.01
CA LYS A 20 -5.22 0.08 13.20
C LYS A 20 -6.35 0.95 13.76
N LEU A 21 -7.26 1.43 12.91
CA LEU A 21 -8.28 2.40 13.23
C LEU A 21 -9.68 1.81 13.00
N PRO A 22 -10.68 2.20 13.81
CA PRO A 22 -12.07 1.77 13.60
C PRO A 22 -12.66 2.32 12.29
N VAL A 23 -12.17 3.47 11.82
CA VAL A 23 -12.56 4.11 10.56
C VAL A 23 -11.36 4.84 9.96
N VAL A 24 -11.30 4.90 8.63
CA VAL A 24 -10.25 5.63 7.89
C VAL A 24 -10.85 6.88 7.23
N ARG A 25 -10.16 8.01 7.30
CA ARG A 25 -10.51 9.27 6.64
C ARG A 25 -9.34 9.81 5.84
N SER A 26 -9.63 10.75 4.93
CA SER A 26 -8.59 11.39 4.09
C SER A 26 -7.49 12.06 4.89
N VAL A 27 -7.76 12.53 6.11
CA VAL A 27 -6.75 13.15 6.98
C VAL A 27 -5.77 12.12 7.52
N ASP A 28 -6.22 10.91 7.81
CA ASP A 28 -5.36 9.83 8.32
C ASP A 28 -4.38 9.40 7.21
N ILE A 29 -4.90 9.23 5.99
CA ILE A 29 -4.09 8.92 4.79
C ILE A 29 -3.07 10.04 4.50
N ALA A 30 -3.48 11.31 4.64
CA ALA A 30 -2.59 12.45 4.43
C ALA A 30 -1.43 12.46 5.43
N ASN A 31 -1.73 12.16 6.70
CA ASN A 31 -0.76 12.13 7.77
C ASN A 31 0.23 10.96 7.60
N GLU A 32 -0.28 9.77 7.25
CA GLU A 32 0.56 8.58 7.04
C GLU A 32 1.54 8.76 5.88
N LEU A 33 1.07 9.31 4.75
CA LEU A 33 1.89 9.48 3.54
C LEU A 33 2.70 10.79 3.52
N GLY A 34 2.50 11.70 4.49
CA GLY A 34 3.11 13.03 4.50
C GLY A 34 2.68 13.93 3.33
N TYR A 35 1.49 13.69 2.74
CA TYR A 35 1.01 14.39 1.55
C TYR A 35 0.05 15.54 1.88
N LYS A 36 0.00 16.54 0.99
CA LYS A 36 -0.95 17.66 1.11
C LYS A 36 -2.39 17.18 0.92
N LYS A 37 -3.32 17.75 1.70
CA LYS A 37 -4.77 17.43 1.62
C LYS A 37 -5.35 17.55 0.21
N SER A 38 -4.90 18.53 -0.57
CA SER A 38 -5.33 18.70 -1.96
C SER A 38 -4.96 17.51 -2.85
N SER A 39 -3.77 16.93 -2.67
CA SER A 39 -3.32 15.74 -3.39
C SER A 39 -4.18 14.51 -3.04
N ILE A 40 -4.47 14.33 -1.75
CA ILE A 40 -5.33 13.22 -1.28
C ILE A 40 -6.73 13.31 -1.89
N SER A 41 -7.32 14.50 -1.94
CA SER A 41 -8.66 14.67 -2.49
C SER A 41 -8.76 14.23 -3.95
N ILE A 42 -7.75 14.53 -4.76
CA ILE A 42 -7.69 14.11 -6.17
C ILE A 42 -7.50 12.59 -6.27
N ALA A 43 -6.60 12.03 -5.46
CA ALA A 43 -6.36 10.59 -5.43
C ALA A 43 -7.62 9.80 -5.02
N MET A 44 -8.31 10.22 -3.97
CA MET A 44 -9.55 9.57 -3.50
C MET A 44 -10.66 9.64 -4.56
N LYS A 45 -10.77 10.77 -5.27
CA LYS A 45 -11.70 10.88 -6.41
C LYS A 45 -11.36 9.84 -7.49
N ASN A 46 -10.10 9.75 -7.89
CA ASN A 46 -9.67 8.80 -8.93
C ASN A 46 -9.87 7.34 -8.52
N LEU A 47 -9.55 6.98 -7.27
CA LEU A 47 -9.74 5.62 -6.76
C LEU A 47 -11.23 5.24 -6.69
N ARG A 48 -12.10 6.20 -6.34
CA ARG A 48 -13.56 6.01 -6.34
C ARG A 48 -14.10 5.83 -7.75
N GLU A 49 -13.65 6.63 -8.72
CA GLU A 49 -14.03 6.49 -10.14
C GLU A 49 -13.61 5.12 -10.70
N LYS A 50 -12.45 4.60 -10.27
CA LYS A 50 -11.98 3.24 -10.58
C LYS A 50 -12.66 2.13 -9.76
N LYS A 51 -13.58 2.47 -8.84
CA LYS A 51 -14.29 1.55 -7.94
C LYS A 51 -13.38 0.72 -7.03
N HIS A 52 -12.21 1.26 -6.65
CA HIS A 52 -11.33 0.62 -5.67
C HIS A 52 -11.65 1.01 -4.23
N ILE A 53 -12.33 2.15 -4.03
CA ILE A 53 -12.77 2.61 -2.72
C ILE A 53 -14.21 3.07 -2.74
N GLU A 54 -14.84 3.05 -1.56
CA GLU A 54 -16.09 3.74 -1.27
C GLU A 54 -15.84 4.84 -0.23
N VAL A 55 -16.61 5.91 -0.34
CA VAL A 55 -16.60 7.02 0.61
C VAL A 55 -18.03 7.25 1.09
N SER A 56 -18.28 7.01 2.37
CA SER A 56 -19.60 7.23 2.99
C SER A 56 -19.94 8.72 3.10
N SER A 57 -21.21 9.03 3.40
CA SER A 57 -21.65 10.41 3.67
C SER A 57 -20.92 11.05 4.86
N ALA A 58 -20.47 10.25 5.83
CA ALA A 58 -19.66 10.69 6.97
C ALA A 58 -18.16 10.86 6.63
N GLY A 59 -17.75 10.57 5.40
CA GLY A 59 -16.37 10.69 4.94
C GLY A 59 -15.47 9.49 5.29
N TYR A 60 -16.04 8.36 5.71
CA TYR A 60 -15.28 7.13 5.93
C TYR A 60 -14.91 6.48 4.62
N ILE A 61 -13.66 6.06 4.51
CA ILE A 61 -13.08 5.44 3.33
C ILE A 61 -12.94 3.95 3.59
N THR A 62 -13.46 3.14 2.68
CA THR A 62 -13.36 1.68 2.73
C THR A 62 -12.85 1.15 1.40
N LEU A 63 -12.05 0.09 1.44
CA LEU A 63 -11.65 -0.64 0.24
C LEU A 63 -12.85 -1.45 -0.27
N THR A 64 -13.11 -1.38 -1.58
CA THR A 64 -13.96 -2.37 -2.24
C THR A 64 -13.19 -3.69 -2.36
N LYS A 65 -13.86 -4.74 -2.85
CA LYS A 65 -13.19 -6.02 -3.12
C LYS A 65 -11.97 -5.84 -4.05
N SER A 66 -12.11 -5.08 -5.14
CA SER A 66 -11.01 -4.87 -6.09
C SER A 66 -9.88 -4.04 -5.50
N GLY A 67 -10.20 -3.01 -4.71
CA GLY A 67 -9.18 -2.22 -4.03
C GLY A 67 -8.43 -3.03 -2.98
N ARG A 68 -9.13 -3.90 -2.25
CA ARG A 68 -8.53 -4.80 -1.26
C ARG A 68 -7.59 -5.82 -1.89
N GLU A 69 -7.97 -6.45 -3.00
CA GLU A 69 -7.10 -7.41 -3.71
C GLU A 69 -5.77 -6.76 -4.12
N ILE A 70 -5.82 -5.52 -4.63
CA ILE A 70 -4.60 -4.78 -5.00
C ILE A 70 -3.80 -4.42 -3.74
N ALA A 71 -4.45 -3.89 -2.70
CA ALA A 71 -3.78 -3.50 -1.46
C ALA A 71 -3.09 -4.68 -0.78
N GLU A 72 -3.75 -5.85 -0.71
CA GLU A 72 -3.21 -7.06 -0.11
C GLU A 72 -2.03 -7.62 -0.91
N MET A 73 -2.09 -7.56 -2.24
CA MET A 73 -0.96 -7.96 -3.09
C MET A 73 0.28 -7.10 -2.84
N ILE A 74 0.12 -5.78 -2.72
CA ILE A 74 1.23 -4.86 -2.45
C ILE A 74 1.75 -5.08 -1.03
N TYR A 75 0.86 -5.15 -0.05
CA TYR A 75 1.22 -5.38 1.35
C TYR A 75 1.94 -6.73 1.56
N GLU A 76 1.56 -7.78 0.83
CA GLU A 76 2.28 -9.06 0.85
C GLU A 76 3.72 -8.91 0.35
N ARG A 77 3.93 -8.13 -0.71
CA ARG A 77 5.26 -7.84 -1.23
C ARG A 77 6.09 -7.07 -0.22
N HIS A 78 5.49 -6.05 0.40
CA HIS A 78 6.11 -5.25 1.45
C HIS A 78 6.67 -6.13 2.57
N GLU A 79 5.80 -6.94 3.19
CA GLU A 79 6.13 -7.77 4.35
C GLU A 79 7.19 -8.83 4.02
N LEU A 80 7.08 -9.45 2.85
CA LEU A 80 8.03 -10.48 2.43
C LEU A 80 9.41 -9.89 2.15
N ILE A 81 9.48 -8.77 1.42
CA ILE A 81 10.75 -8.13 1.06
C ILE A 81 11.41 -7.54 2.30
N SER A 82 10.68 -6.77 3.12
CA SER A 82 11.22 -6.16 4.36
C SER A 82 11.71 -7.24 5.33
N GLY A 83 10.92 -8.29 5.55
CA GLY A 83 11.30 -9.41 6.41
C GLY A 83 12.52 -10.16 5.87
N TRP A 84 12.64 -10.33 4.55
CA TRP A 84 13.80 -10.96 3.94
C TRP A 84 15.06 -10.09 4.04
N LEU A 85 14.98 -8.80 3.72
CA LEU A 85 16.08 -7.86 3.86
C LEU A 85 16.59 -7.82 5.30
N THR A 86 15.68 -7.80 6.26
CA THR A 86 16.02 -7.88 7.69
C THR A 86 16.76 -9.17 8.02
N LYS A 87 16.28 -10.33 7.53
CA LYS A 87 16.92 -11.64 7.75
C LYS A 87 18.34 -11.72 7.19
N ILE A 88 18.65 -11.02 6.09
CA ILE A 88 20.00 -11.00 5.51
C ILE A 88 20.91 -9.92 6.13
N GLY A 89 20.44 -9.23 7.18
CA GLY A 89 21.25 -8.31 7.99
C GLY A 89 21.05 -6.82 7.71
N VAL A 90 20.04 -6.44 6.91
CA VAL A 90 19.68 -5.03 6.74
C VAL A 90 18.95 -4.54 8.01
N PRO A 91 19.29 -3.36 8.56
CA PRO A 91 18.52 -2.77 9.65
C PRO A 91 17.04 -2.62 9.30
N GLU A 92 16.14 -2.91 10.26
CA GLU A 92 14.69 -2.95 10.04
C GLU A 92 14.14 -1.68 9.37
N GLU A 93 14.55 -0.51 9.84
CA GLU A 93 14.12 0.79 9.25
C GLU A 93 14.50 0.91 7.77
N ILE A 94 15.72 0.51 7.41
CA ILE A 94 16.20 0.52 6.02
C ILE A 94 15.49 -0.55 5.20
N ALA A 95 15.29 -1.75 5.76
CA ALA A 95 14.61 -2.85 5.10
C ALA A 95 13.16 -2.49 4.75
N THR A 96 12.44 -1.83 5.65
CA THR A 96 11.08 -1.33 5.41
C THR A 96 11.07 -0.24 4.35
N GLU A 97 11.95 0.75 4.42
CA GLU A 97 12.02 1.84 3.42
C GLU A 97 12.35 1.33 2.01
N ASP A 98 13.25 0.35 1.91
CA ASP A 98 13.63 -0.26 0.65
C ASP A 98 12.50 -1.16 0.11
N ALA A 99 11.84 -1.92 0.98
CA ALA A 99 10.68 -2.74 0.59
C ALA A 99 9.55 -1.89 -0.02
N CYS A 100 9.21 -0.76 0.61
CA CYS A 100 8.22 0.20 0.10
C CYS A 100 8.51 0.64 -1.35
N LYS A 101 9.78 0.72 -1.75
CA LYS A 101 10.15 1.11 -3.12
C LYS A 101 10.13 -0.10 -4.05
N ILE A 102 10.63 -1.24 -3.60
CA ILE A 102 10.80 -2.46 -4.40
C ILE A 102 9.44 -3.07 -4.76
N GLU A 103 8.48 -3.09 -3.84
CA GLU A 103 7.17 -3.75 -4.04
C GLU A 103 6.38 -3.27 -5.26
N HIS A 104 6.52 -1.98 -5.61
CA HIS A 104 5.84 -1.35 -6.74
C HIS A 104 6.53 -1.57 -8.09
N VAL A 105 7.81 -1.91 -8.09
CA VAL A 105 8.62 -2.03 -9.32
C VAL A 105 9.03 -3.46 -9.62
N ILE A 106 9.04 -4.33 -8.63
CA ILE A 106 9.40 -5.74 -8.79
C ILE A 106 8.37 -6.45 -9.68
N SER A 107 8.88 -7.17 -10.68
CA SER A 107 8.04 -8.01 -11.53
C SER A 107 7.43 -9.14 -10.71
N LYS A 108 6.29 -9.65 -11.16
CA LYS A 108 5.63 -10.79 -10.51
C LYS A 108 6.57 -12.00 -10.51
N GLU A 109 7.27 -12.25 -11.61
CA GLU A 109 8.19 -13.37 -11.79
C GLU A 109 9.34 -13.32 -10.79
N SER A 110 9.95 -12.15 -10.59
CA SER A 110 11.02 -11.97 -9.61
C SER A 110 10.51 -12.12 -8.17
N PHE A 111 9.34 -11.55 -7.87
CA PHE A 111 8.74 -11.69 -6.55
C PHE A 111 8.45 -13.15 -6.20
N GLU A 112 7.82 -13.91 -7.10
CA GLU A 112 7.52 -15.33 -6.87
C GLU A 112 8.80 -16.17 -6.72
N ALA A 113 9.85 -15.89 -7.51
CA ALA A 113 11.13 -16.60 -7.37
C ALA A 113 11.79 -16.33 -6.01
N ILE A 114 11.78 -15.07 -5.55
CA ILE A 114 12.30 -14.69 -4.23
C ILE A 114 11.48 -15.35 -3.13
N LYS A 115 10.14 -15.30 -3.22
CA LYS A 115 9.23 -15.94 -2.27
C LYS A 115 9.47 -17.44 -2.15
N GLN A 116 9.69 -18.13 -3.27
CA GLN A 116 10.04 -19.55 -3.27
C GLN A 116 11.42 -19.81 -2.66
N PHE A 117 12.39 -18.93 -2.91
CA PHE A 117 13.74 -19.05 -2.36
C PHE A 117 13.76 -18.89 -0.83
N ILE A 118 12.98 -17.95 -0.28
CA ILE A 118 12.92 -17.67 1.16
C ILE A 118 12.19 -18.77 1.94
N ASN A 119 11.21 -19.44 1.31
CA ASN A 119 10.40 -20.49 1.92
C ASN A 119 10.98 -21.90 1.73
N LYS A 120 12.16 -22.02 1.11
CA LYS A 120 12.94 -23.25 1.07
C LYS A 120 13.80 -23.38 2.33
#